data_AF-A0A7G5DYQ6-F1
#
_entry.id   AF-A0A7G5DYQ6-F1
#
_cell.length_a   1.000
_cell.length_b   1.000
_cell.length_c   1.000
_cell.angle_alpha   90.00
_cell.angle_beta   90.00
_cell.angle_gamma   90.00
#
_symmetry.space_group_name_H-M   'P 1'
#
loop_
_entity.id
_entity.type
_entity.pdbx_description
1 polymer ?
#
loop_
_entity_poly.entity_id
_entity_poly.type
_entity_poly.pdbx_seq_one_letter_code
_entity_poly.pdbx_strand_id
1 'polypeptide(L)' 'MGNNNNIIENLDSKYHGYLEDEGKWLNDGFKNIFIDGEPSKANLKTSVYLMLPQEIREYVDQLLLND' A
#
# COMPACT_ATOMS: atom_id res chain seq x y z
N MET A 1 -13.86 2.51 -14.39
CA MET A 1 -12.48 3.04 -14.49
C MET A 1 -12.30 4.04 -13.36
N GLY A 2 -11.45 3.76 -12.37
CA GLY A 2 -10.92 4.84 -11.52
C GLY A 2 -10.85 4.67 -10.00
N ASN A 3 -10.93 3.47 -9.39
CA ASN A 3 -10.69 3.34 -7.94
C ASN A 3 -9.27 2.88 -7.58
N ASN A 4 -8.62 2.11 -8.44
CA ASN A 4 -7.31 1.50 -8.15
C ASN A 4 -6.20 2.55 -7.93
N ASN A 5 -6.08 3.56 -8.79
CA ASN A 5 -5.11 4.65 -8.59
C ASN A 5 -5.35 5.41 -7.27
N ASN A 6 -6.61 5.47 -6.84
CA ASN A 6 -6.99 6.16 -5.60
C ASN A 6 -6.45 5.43 -4.36
N ILE A 7 -6.35 4.09 -4.37
CA ILE A 7 -5.86 3.31 -3.20
C ILE A 7 -4.38 3.62 -2.92
N ILE A 8 -3.54 3.56 -3.95
CA ILE A 8 -2.10 3.82 -3.81
C ILE A 8 -1.84 5.28 -3.43
N GLU A 9 -2.50 6.22 -4.11
CA GLU A 9 -2.37 7.64 -3.81
C GLU A 9 -2.83 7.97 -2.37
N ASN A 10 -3.91 7.36 -1.90
CA ASN A 10 -4.39 7.52 -0.52
C ASN A 10 -3.40 6.95 0.50
N LEU A 11 -2.78 5.81 0.21
CA LEU A 11 -1.76 5.21 1.08
C LEU A 11 -0.50 6.09 1.15
N ASP A 12 0.01 6.51 -0.01
CA ASP A 12 1.20 7.35 -0.11
C ASP A 12 0.96 8.70 0.58
N SER A 13 -0.20 9.34 0.38
CA SER A 13 -0.53 10.61 1.03
C SER A 13 -0.72 10.47 2.53
N LYS A 14 -1.39 9.41 3.01
CA LYS A 14 -1.69 9.24 4.44
C LYS A 14 -0.44 8.87 5.24
N TYR A 15 0.43 8.04 4.66
CA TYR A 15 1.63 7.51 5.31
C TYR A 15 2.91 8.08 4.68
N HIS A 16 2.84 9.30 4.13
CA HIS A 16 3.99 9.97 3.54
C HIS A 16 5.17 10.06 4.51
N GLY A 17 4.91 10.42 5.78
CA GLY A 17 5.95 10.49 6.81
C GLY A 17 6.61 9.14 7.11
N TYR A 18 5.85 8.03 7.02
CA TYR A 18 6.44 6.69 7.12
C TYR A 18 7.36 6.43 5.92
N LEU A 19 6.92 6.72 4.69
CA LEU A 19 7.74 6.54 3.48
C LEU A 19 9.04 7.35 3.52
N GLU A 20 9.03 8.53 4.14
CA GLU A 20 10.21 9.39 4.30
C GLU A 20 11.16 9.00 5.43
N ASP A 21 10.78 8.05 6.30
CA ASP A 21 11.61 7.61 7.43
C ASP A 21 11.81 6.09 7.41
N GLU A 22 10.93 5.34 8.07
CA GLU A 22 11.03 3.88 8.24
C GLU A 22 10.71 3.10 6.96
N GLY A 23 9.89 3.67 6.09
CA GLY A 23 9.35 3.06 4.87
C GLY A 23 10.19 3.24 3.62
N LYS A 24 11.40 3.82 3.71
CA LYS A 24 12.29 4.07 2.54
C LYS A 24 12.60 2.83 1.72
N TRP A 25 12.56 1.65 2.34
CA TRP A 25 12.77 0.38 1.67
C TRP A 25 11.67 0.05 0.63
N LEU A 26 10.51 0.70 0.73
CA LEU A 26 9.46 0.62 -0.30
C LEU A 26 9.85 1.37 -1.57
N ASN A 27 10.93 2.17 -1.56
CA ASN A 27 11.51 2.94 -2.67
C ASN A 27 10.53 3.90 -3.37
N ASP A 28 9.56 3.32 -4.04
CA ASP A 28 8.65 3.90 -5.01
C ASP A 28 7.22 4.02 -4.41
N GLY A 29 7.10 3.96 -3.08
CA GLY A 29 5.84 4.08 -2.33
C GLY A 29 5.07 2.76 -2.17
N PHE A 30 3.80 2.87 -1.77
CA PHE A 30 2.95 1.72 -1.51
C PHE A 30 2.58 0.93 -2.76
N LYS A 31 2.79 1.46 -3.98
CA LYS A 31 2.65 0.65 -5.20
C LYS A 31 3.53 -0.60 -5.18
N ASN A 32 4.67 -0.55 -4.49
CA ASN A 32 5.59 -1.69 -4.41
C ASN A 32 5.10 -2.84 -3.55
N ILE A 33 4.05 -2.65 -2.74
CA ILE A 33 3.39 -3.74 -2.01
C ILE A 33 2.49 -4.58 -2.93
N PHE A 34 2.28 -4.15 -4.18
CA PHE A 34 1.45 -4.83 -5.17
C PHE A 34 2.29 -5.34 -6.36
N ILE A 35 1.84 -6.44 -6.97
CA ILE A 35 2.36 -6.97 -8.24
C ILE A 35 1.96 -5.99 -9.34
N ASP A 36 2.94 -5.58 -10.15
CA ASP A 36 2.82 -4.59 -11.23
C ASP A 36 2.17 -3.26 -10.83
N GLY A 37 2.15 -2.95 -9.52
CA GLY A 37 1.50 -1.75 -9.00
C GLY A 37 -0.03 -1.78 -9.08
N GLU A 38 -0.65 -2.95 -9.30
CA GLU A 38 -2.10 -3.08 -9.36
C GLU A 38 -2.68 -3.42 -7.97
N PRO A 39 -3.40 -2.49 -7.32
CA PRO A 39 -3.93 -2.71 -5.98
C PRO A 39 -5.11 -3.68 -6.03
N SER A 40 -4.84 -4.91 -5.61
CA SER A 40 -5.84 -5.92 -5.35
C SER A 40 -5.32 -6.89 -4.29
N LYS A 41 -6.22 -7.59 -3.60
CA LYS A 41 -5.82 -8.61 -2.61
C LYS A 41 -5.05 -9.77 -3.26
N ALA A 42 -5.37 -10.10 -4.52
CA ALA A 42 -4.67 -11.12 -5.29
C ALA A 42 -3.25 -10.69 -5.67
N ASN A 43 -3.04 -9.39 -5.90
CA ASN A 43 -1.74 -8.83 -6.28
C ASN A 43 -0.92 -8.36 -5.08
N LEU A 44 -1.38 -8.55 -3.85
CA LEU A 44 -0.63 -8.13 -2.67
C LEU A 44 0.59 -9.03 -2.46
N LYS A 45 1.78 -8.43 -2.47
CA LYS A 45 3.04 -9.12 -2.14
C LYS A 45 3.08 -9.38 -0.64
N THR A 46 2.65 -10.57 -0.21
CA THR A 46 2.48 -10.91 1.21
C THR A 46 3.74 -10.67 2.05
N SER A 47 4.93 -10.95 1.52
CA SER A 47 6.19 -10.70 2.23
C SER A 47 6.41 -9.22 2.54
N VAL A 48 6.19 -8.35 1.57
CA VAL A 48 6.28 -6.89 1.69
C VAL A 48 5.20 -6.37 2.63
N TYR A 49 3.96 -6.80 2.42
CA TYR A 49 2.83 -6.39 3.26
C TYR A 49 3.06 -6.74 4.73
N LEU A 50 3.55 -7.94 5.06
CA LEU A 50 3.80 -8.36 6.44
C LEU A 50 4.94 -7.59 7.13
N MET A 51 5.81 -6.92 6.38
CA MET A 51 6.85 -6.04 6.94
C MET A 51 6.29 -4.67 7.34
N LEU A 52 5.09 -4.31 6.89
CA LEU A 52 4.46 -3.06 7.24
C LEU A 52 3.98 -3.06 8.70
N PRO A 53 4.03 -1.90 9.38
CA PRO A 53 3.36 -1.69 10.65
C PRO A 53 1.90 -2.15 10.63
N GLN A 54 1.42 -2.67 11.75
CA GLN A 54 0.06 -3.21 11.86
C GLN A 54 -1.02 -2.19 11.44
N GLU A 55 -0.89 -0.93 11.86
CA GLU A 55 -1.84 0.13 11.50
C GLU A 55 -1.96 0.33 9.98
N ILE A 56 -0.83 0.31 9.27
CA ILE A 56 -0.79 0.46 7.81
C ILE A 56 -1.44 -0.76 7.16
N ARG A 57 -1.16 -1.97 7.66
CA ARG A 57 -1.78 -3.21 7.16
C ARG A 57 -3.29 -3.20 7.29
N GLU A 58 -3.82 -2.78 8.44
CA GLU A 58 -5.25 -2.67 8.68
C GLU A 58 -5.90 -1.66 7.73
N TYR A 59 -5.23 -0.54 7.46
CA TYR A 59 -5.75 0.46 6.52
C TYR A 59 -5.72 -0.04 5.07
N VAL A 60 -4.67 -0.76 4.65
CA VAL A 60 -4.62 -1.43 3.34
C VAL A 60 -5.79 -2.41 3.21
N ASP A 61 -6.06 -3.23 4.22
CA ASP A 61 -7.18 -4.18 4.20
C ASP A 61 -8.53 -3.48 4.08
N GLN A 62 -8.72 -2.36 4.79
CA GLN A 62 -9.94 -1.54 4.67
C GLN A 62 -10.13 -0.98 3.25
N LEU A 63 -9.06 -0.51 2.62
CA LEU A 63 -9.14 0.00 1.24
C LEU A 63 -9.47 -1.11 0.25
N LEU A 64 -8.84 -2.28 0.38
CA LEU A 64 -9.04 -3.42 -0.51
C LEU A 64 -10.38 -4.16 -0.31
N LEU A 65 -11.05 -3.97 0.83
CA LEU A 65 -12.40 -4.50 1.09
C LEU A 65 -13.51 -3.66 0.43
N ASN A 66 -13.21 -2.41 0.09
CA ASN A 66 -14.17 -1.45 -0.48
C ASN A 66 -14.00 -1.22 -2.00
N ASP A 67 -13.14 -2.02 -2.66
CA ASP A 67 -12.89 -2.02 -4.11
C ASP A 67 -13.67 -3.16 -4.80
#